data_AF-A0A192CC03-F1
#
_entry.id   AF-A0A192CC03-F1
#
_cell.length_a   1.000
_cell.length_b   1.000
_cell.length_c   1.000
_cell.angle_alpha   90.00
_cell.angle_beta   90.00
_cell.angle_gamma   90.00
#
_symmetry.space_group_name_H-M   'P 1'
#
loop_
_entity.id
_entity.type
_entity.pdbx_description
1 polymer ?
#
loop_
_entity_poly.entity_id
_entity_poly.type
_entity_poly.pdbx_seq_one_letter_code
_entity_poly.pdbx_strand_id
1 'polypeptide(L)'
;MIGIDNTYPTIIFDQLISLGDKYEGVTIQPVEFSENGVIDNLFDRQLDFIISPQHVSARVQELENLTISELPPLRLGFLVSRRYEGRQEQELLQELP
;
A
#
# COMPACT_ATOMS: atom_id res chain seq x y z
N MET A 1 -13.96 -7.41 -5.21
CA MET A 1 -13.29 -7.55 -3.90
C MET A 1 -11.83 -7.18 -4.02
N ILE A 2 -11.33 -6.37 -3.11
CA ILE A 2 -9.97 -5.80 -3.08
C ILE A 2 -9.18 -6.43 -1.95
N GLY A 3 -7.98 -6.93 -2.23
CA GLY A 3 -7.01 -7.30 -1.20
C GLY A 3 -6.10 -6.13 -0.83
N ILE A 4 -5.95 -5.83 0.45
CA ILE A 4 -4.93 -4.89 0.95
C ILE A 4 -3.91 -5.65 1.78
N ASP A 5 -2.65 -5.53 1.38
CA ASP A 5 -1.53 -6.08 2.12
C ASP A 5 -1.43 -5.48 3.53
N ASN A 6 -1.43 -6.33 4.56
CA ASN A 6 -1.36 -5.92 5.96
C ASN A 6 0.04 -5.42 6.39
N THR A 7 1.05 -5.50 5.52
CA THR A 7 2.38 -4.91 5.76
C THR A 7 2.40 -3.39 5.59
N TYR A 8 1.32 -2.77 5.09
CA TYR A 8 1.17 -1.32 5.18
C TYR A 8 1.25 -0.85 6.64
N PRO A 9 1.93 0.29 6.92
CA PRO A 9 1.78 0.96 8.20
C PRO A 9 0.29 1.15 8.52
N THR A 10 -0.11 0.89 9.76
CA THR A 10 -1.53 0.83 10.20
C THR A 10 -2.36 2.02 9.73
N ILE A 11 -1.78 3.22 9.72
CA ILE A 11 -2.44 4.46 9.25
C ILE A 11 -2.85 4.37 7.77
N ILE A 12 -1.98 3.84 6.91
CA ILE A 12 -2.25 3.71 5.46
C ILE A 12 -3.26 2.59 5.24
N PHE A 13 -3.09 1.49 5.96
CA PHE A 13 -4.00 0.35 5.92
C PHE A 13 -5.44 0.74 6.28
N ASP A 14 -5.64 1.46 7.38
CA ASP A 14 -6.97 1.92 7.83
C ASP A 14 -7.60 2.87 6.81
N GLN A 15 -6.82 3.77 6.20
CA GLN A 15 -7.32 4.66 5.14
C GLN A 15 -7.77 3.87 3.91
N LEU A 16 -6.99 2.89 3.47
CA LEU A 16 -7.34 2.08 2.32
C LEU A 16 -8.57 1.20 2.60
N ILE A 17 -8.70 0.63 3.80
CA ILE A 17 -9.90 -0.12 4.23
C ILE A 17 -11.14 0.79 4.23
N SER A 18 -11.00 2.03 4.70
CA SER A 18 -12.11 2.99 4.74
C SER A 18 -12.66 3.38 3.36
N LEU A 19 -11.93 3.08 2.27
CA LEU A 19 -12.43 3.27 0.91
C LEU A 19 -13.60 2.32 0.59
N GLY A 20 -13.62 1.13 1.17
CA GLY A 20 -14.71 0.17 0.99
C GLY A 20 -16.04 0.71 1.52
N ASP A 21 -15.98 1.40 2.67
CA ASP A 21 -17.16 2.05 3.25
C ASP A 21 -17.67 3.24 2.42
N LYS A 22 -16.80 3.82 1.59
CA LYS A 22 -17.09 5.02 0.80
C LYS A 22 -17.68 4.72 -0.58
N TYR A 23 -17.44 3.53 -1.13
CA TYR A 23 -17.86 3.16 -2.48
C TYR A 23 -18.77 1.92 -2.46
N GLU A 24 -20.01 2.09 -2.89
CA GLU A 24 -20.99 1.00 -2.93
C GLU A 24 -20.55 -0.10 -3.91
N GLY A 25 -20.64 -1.37 -3.46
CA GLY A 25 -20.18 -2.53 -4.23
C GLY A 25 -18.69 -2.84 -4.12
N VAL A 26 -17.93 -2.07 -3.32
CA VAL A 26 -16.51 -2.33 -3.05
C VAL A 26 -16.33 -3.03 -1.71
N THR A 27 -16.02 -4.33 -1.76
CA THR A 27 -15.59 -5.08 -0.57
C THR A 27 -14.08 -5.10 -0.49
N ILE A 28 -13.53 -4.74 0.67
CA ILE A 28 -12.09 -4.74 0.93
C ILE A 28 -11.79 -5.77 2.01
N GLN A 29 -10.75 -6.57 1.80
CA GLN A 29 -10.27 -7.54 2.77
C GLN A 29 -8.77 -7.41 3.00
N PRO A 30 -8.31 -7.64 4.24
CA PRO A 30 -6.89 -7.72 4.53
C PRO A 30 -6.32 -9.01 3.93
N VAL A 31 -5.11 -8.92 3.38
CA VAL A 31 -4.36 -10.07 2.88
C VAL A 31 -2.94 -10.04 3.40
N GLU A 32 -2.38 -11.21 3.67
CA GLU A 32 -0.95 -11.36 3.92
C GLU A 32 -0.26 -11.65 2.58
N PHE A 33 0.65 -10.78 2.18
CA PHE A 33 1.28 -10.91 0.88
C PHE A 33 2.25 -12.09 0.86
N SER A 34 2.01 -13.00 -0.07
CA SER A 34 2.92 -14.05 -0.49
C SER A 34 2.76 -14.24 -1.99
N GLU A 35 3.84 -14.51 -2.72
CA GLU A 35 3.74 -14.61 -4.19
C GLU A 35 2.73 -15.67 -4.64
N ASN A 36 2.81 -16.87 -4.07
CA ASN A 36 1.89 -17.95 -4.40
C ASN A 36 0.45 -17.59 -3.99
N GLY A 37 0.26 -17.01 -2.81
CA GLY A 37 -1.07 -16.59 -2.36
C GLY A 37 -1.67 -15.49 -3.24
N VAL A 38 -0.87 -14.53 -3.70
CA VAL A 38 -1.31 -13.48 -4.64
C VAL A 38 -1.76 -14.09 -5.96
N ILE A 39 -0.98 -15.00 -6.52
CA ILE A 39 -1.33 -15.71 -7.75
C ILE A 39 -2.63 -16.48 -7.54
N ASP A 40 -2.71 -17.34 -6.53
CA ASP A 40 -3.88 -18.19 -6.29
C ASP A 40 -5.15 -17.35 -6.08
N ASN A 41 -5.07 -16.30 -5.25
CA ASN A 41 -6.23 -15.42 -5.00
C ASN A 41 -6.74 -14.71 -6.26
N LEU A 42 -5.84 -14.27 -7.15
CA LEU A 42 -6.21 -13.56 -8.39
C LEU A 42 -6.71 -14.54 -9.47
N PHE A 43 -6.04 -15.68 -9.65
CA PHE A 43 -6.41 -16.68 -10.65
C PHE A 43 -7.70 -17.42 -10.29
N ASP A 44 -7.93 -17.72 -9.01
CA ASP A 44 -9.17 -18.32 -8.52
C ASP A 44 -10.33 -17.30 -8.43
N ARG A 45 -10.06 -16.04 -8.78
CA ARG A 45 -11.01 -14.91 -8.70
C ARG A 45 -11.60 -14.71 -7.31
N GLN A 46 -10.85 -15.09 -6.27
CA GLN A 46 -11.19 -14.70 -4.92
C GLN A 46 -10.99 -13.19 -4.74
N LEU A 47 -10.00 -12.62 -5.42
CA LEU A 47 -9.75 -11.18 -5.45
C LEU A 47 -9.75 -10.68 -6.89
N ASP A 48 -10.28 -9.48 -7.09
CA ASP A 48 -10.24 -8.81 -8.39
C ASP A 48 -8.91 -8.06 -8.56
N PHE A 49 -8.37 -7.50 -7.46
CA PHE A 49 -7.11 -6.78 -7.45
C PHE A 49 -6.50 -6.72 -6.04
N ILE A 50 -5.17 -6.52 -5.98
CA ILE A 50 -4.38 -6.45 -4.75
C ILE A 50 -3.57 -5.15 -4.75
N ILE A 51 -3.60 -4.44 -3.62
CA ILE A 51 -2.76 -3.27 -3.38
C ILE A 51 -1.75 -3.65 -2.29
N SER A 52 -0.46 -3.58 -2.61
CA SER A 52 0.64 -3.95 -1.72
C SER A 52 1.79 -2.94 -1.80
N PRO A 53 2.48 -2.65 -0.67
CA PRO A 53 3.73 -1.89 -0.69
C PRO A 53 4.93 -2.74 -1.16
N GLN A 54 4.76 -4.05 -1.30
CA GLN A 54 5.83 -4.98 -1.66
C GLN A 54 6.05 -4.98 -3.17
N HIS A 55 7.32 -5.09 -3.56
CA HIS A 55 7.66 -5.31 -4.96
C HIS A 55 7.33 -6.74 -5.35
N VAL A 56 6.62 -6.87 -6.47
CA VAL A 56 6.33 -8.17 -7.05
C VAL A 56 7.58 -8.69 -7.79
N SER A 57 7.93 -9.96 -7.62
CA SER A 57 9.09 -10.54 -8.31
C SER A 57 8.91 -10.67 -9.82
N ALA A 58 10.03 -10.83 -10.54
CA ALA A 58 10.05 -11.00 -11.98
C ALA A 58 9.19 -12.17 -12.46
N ARG A 59 9.14 -13.28 -11.69
CA ARG A 59 8.32 -14.45 -12.02
C ARG A 59 6.84 -14.11 -12.17
N VAL A 60 6.32 -13.26 -11.28
CA VAL A 60 4.91 -12.86 -11.33
C VAL A 60 4.69 -11.78 -12.38
N GLN A 61 5.68 -10.91 -12.62
CA GLN A 61 5.65 -9.90 -13.68
C GLN A 61 5.56 -10.53 -15.09
N GLU A 62 6.15 -11.71 -15.29
CA GLU A 62 6.15 -12.44 -16.55
C GLU A 62 4.84 -13.23 -16.80
N LEU A 63 3.91 -13.28 -15.84
CA LEU A 63 2.64 -13.98 -16.03
C LEU A 63 1.72 -13.19 -16.99
N GLU A 64 1.39 -13.79 -18.13
CA GLU A 64 0.61 -13.15 -19.22
C GLU A 64 -0.77 -12.63 -18.80
N ASN A 65 -1.35 -13.17 -17.71
CA ASN A 65 -2.70 -12.83 -17.25
C ASN A 65 -2.72 -11.83 -16.08
N LEU A 66 -1.57 -11.28 -15.69
CA LEU A 66 -1.47 -10.29 -14.62
C LEU A 66 -0.92 -8.98 -15.18
N THR A 67 -1.45 -7.87 -14.69
CA THR A 67 -0.93 -6.53 -14.97
C THR A 67 -0.51 -5.87 -13.67
N ILE A 68 0.70 -5.35 -13.64
CA ILE A 68 1.25 -4.63 -12.49
C ILE A 68 1.33 -3.15 -12.86
N SER A 69 0.76 -2.31 -12.00
CA SER A 69 0.79 -0.86 -12.15
C SER A 69 1.34 -0.25 -10.87
N GLU A 70 2.45 0.49 -11.00
CA GLU A 70 2.99 1.23 -9.88
C GLU A 70 2.07 2.40 -9.53
N LEU A 71 1.66 2.45 -8.27
CA LEU A 71 0.94 3.59 -7.73
C LEU A 71 1.93 4.70 -7.35
N PRO A 72 1.57 5.98 -7.51
CA PRO A 72 2.42 7.08 -7.05
C PRO A 72 2.78 6.91 -5.57
N PRO A 73 4.03 7.18 -5.17
CA PRO A 73 4.44 7.04 -3.79
C PRO A 73 3.61 7.97 -2.89
N LEU A 74 3.18 7.42 -1.75
CA LEU A 74 2.54 8.21 -0.71
C LEU A 74 3.51 9.29 -0.23
N ARG A 75 3.13 10.55 -0.40
CA ARG A 75 3.93 11.69 0.08
C ARG A 75 3.70 11.86 1.57
N LEU A 76 4.69 11.50 2.37
CA LEU A 76 4.69 11.81 3.79
C LEU A 76 4.98 13.29 4.00
N GLY A 77 4.11 13.98 4.74
CA GLY A 77 4.35 15.36 5.16
C GLY A 77 5.19 15.38 6.44
N PHE A 78 6.26 16.17 6.44
CA PHE A 78 7.03 16.45 7.64
C PHE A 78 6.44 17.68 8.33
N LEU A 79 5.66 17.45 9.40
CA LEU A 79 5.00 18.50 10.16
C LEU A 79 5.82 18.83 11.40
N VAL A 80 6.39 20.04 11.44
CA VAL A 80 7.13 20.55 12.59
C VAL A 80 6.49 21.82 13.14
N SER A 81 6.66 22.02 14.44
CA SER A 81 6.19 23.25 15.10
C SER A 81 6.87 24.47 14.46
N ARG A 82 6.12 25.58 14.36
CA ARG A 82 6.62 26.87 13.83
C ARG A 82 7.90 27.38 14.50
N ARG A 83 8.26 26.88 15.69
CA ARG A 83 9.55 27.18 16.33
C ARG A 83 10.78 26.74 15.54
N TYR A 84 10.60 25.83 14.57
CA TYR A 84 11.66 25.36 13.67
C TYR A 84 11.57 25.98 12.27
N GLU A 85 10.83 27.08 12.13
CA GLU A 85 10.71 27.82 10.88
C GLU A 85 12.10 28.23 10.36
N GLY A 86 12.37 27.94 9.08
CA GLY A 86 13.67 28.21 8.44
C GLY A 86 14.75 27.15 8.66
N ARG A 87 14.49 26.10 9.46
CA ARG A 87 15.40 24.95 9.59
C ARG A 87 15.08 23.89 8.53
N GLN A 88 16.12 23.24 7.99
CA GLN A 88 15.94 22.16 7.02
C GLN A 88 15.43 20.90 7.71
N GLU A 89 14.57 20.16 7.02
CA GLU A 89 13.99 18.91 7.53
C GLU A 89 15.07 17.87 7.85
N GLN A 90 16.15 17.84 7.06
CA GLN A 90 17.28 16.93 7.23
C GLN A 90 18.05 17.18 8.54
N GLU A 91 18.23 18.44 8.94
CA GLU A 91 18.86 18.79 10.22
C GLU A 91 18.00 18.33 11.39
N LEU A 92 16.69 18.56 11.29
CA LEU A 92 15.75 18.19 12.35
C LEU A 92 15.66 16.67 12.52
N LEU A 93 15.70 15.90 11.42
CA LEU A 93 15.71 14.45 11.47
C LEU A 93 16.98 13.86 12.11
N GLN A 94 18.12 14.54 11.98
CA GLN A 94 19.38 14.13 12.63
C GLN A 94 19.42 14.45 14.14
N GLU A 95 18.56 15.36 14.60
CA GLU A 95 18.43 15.72 16.03
C GLU A 95 17.41 14.84 16.78
N LEU A 96 16.71 13.95 16.07
CA LEU A 96 15.79 13.00 16.71
C LEU A 96 16.61 11.91 17.45
N PRO A 97 16.29 11.59 18.72
CA PRO A 97 16.98 10.56 19.50
C PRO A 97 16.75 9.15 18.96
#